data_AF-A0A949Z4T1-F1
#
_entry.id   AF-A0A949Z4T1-F1
#
_cell.length_a   1.000
_cell.length_b   1.000
_cell.length_c   1.000
_cell.angle_alpha   90.00
_cell.angle_beta   90.00
_cell.angle_gamma   90.00
#
_symmetry.space_group_name_H-M   'P 1'
#
loop_
_entity.id
_entity.type
_entity.pdbx_description
1 polymer ?
#
loop_
_entity_poly.entity_id
_entity_poly.type
_entity_poly.pdbx_seq_one_letter_code
_entity_poly.pdbx_strand_id
1 'polypeptide(L)'
;MSDKGPIWERLVKQHGLLDYSFEAAVSWPFGEAIFDIEYDVMSDTTKSRRYGFLEWADTEEMLFRLFTQFQKMRFIPALRE
;
A
#
# COMPACT_ATOMS: atom_id res chain seq x y z
N MET A 1 10.86 -11.92 2.38
CA MET A 1 11.46 -10.98 1.40
C MET A 1 12.72 -10.25 1.92
N SER A 2 13.46 -10.80 2.88
CA SER A 2 14.58 -10.12 3.55
C SER A 2 15.83 -9.92 2.68
N ASP A 3 15.94 -10.61 1.55
CA ASP A 3 17.08 -10.56 0.63
C ASP A 3 17.04 -9.37 -0.36
N LYS A 4 15.98 -8.54 -0.31
CA LYS A 4 15.74 -7.49 -1.32
C LYS A 4 16.25 -6.10 -0.95
N GLY A 5 16.78 -5.90 0.25
CA GLY A 5 17.35 -4.62 0.70
C GLY A 5 18.31 -3.97 -0.31
N PRO A 6 19.34 -4.67 -0.80
CA PRO A 6 20.27 -4.11 -1.79
C PRO A 6 19.64 -3.75 -3.13
N ILE A 7 18.53 -4.40 -3.51
CA ILE A 7 17.79 -4.07 -4.74
C ILE A 7 17.01 -2.78 -4.53
N TRP A 8 16.33 -2.66 -3.38
CA TRP A 8 15.59 -1.47 -3.00
C TRP A 8 16.48 -0.23 -2.96
N GLU A 9 17.65 -0.30 -2.32
CA GLU A 9 18.60 0.82 -2.27
C GLU A 9 19.02 1.32 -3.65
N ARG A 10 19.21 0.41 -4.62
CA ARG A 10 19.51 0.79 -6.01
C ARG A 10 18.34 1.51 -6.65
N LEU A 11 17.12 1.04 -6.44
CA LEU A 11 15.92 1.67 -6.98
C LEU A 11 15.68 3.06 -6.37
N VAL A 12 15.89 3.21 -5.06
CA VAL A 12 15.80 4.49 -4.37
C VAL A 12 16.74 5.51 -5.00
N LYS A 13 18.01 5.14 -5.19
CA LYS A 13 19.01 6.01 -5.84
C LYS A 13 18.68 6.29 -7.30
N GLN A 14 18.31 5.27 -8.07
CA GLN A 14 18.03 5.39 -9.50
C GLN A 14 16.82 6.28 -9.80
N HIS A 15 15.78 6.22 -8.96
CA HIS A 15 14.52 6.92 -9.18
C HIS A 15 14.34 8.16 -8.29
N GLY A 16 15.32 8.48 -7.44
CA GLY A 16 15.25 9.62 -6.51
C GLY A 16 14.08 9.51 -5.53
N LEU A 17 13.87 8.31 -5.00
CA LEU A 17 12.80 8.01 -4.04
C LEU A 17 13.15 8.53 -2.64
N LEU A 18 12.17 8.48 -1.73
CA LEU A 18 12.42 8.70 -0.31
C LEU A 18 13.40 7.65 0.24
N ASP A 19 14.35 8.10 1.06
CA ASP A 19 15.46 7.29 1.57
C ASP A 19 15.04 6.48 2.82
N TYR A 20 14.18 5.50 2.60
CA TYR A 20 13.82 4.50 3.59
C TYR A 20 14.54 3.19 3.29
N SER A 21 15.06 2.51 4.32
CA SER A 21 15.48 1.12 4.19
C SER A 21 14.30 0.24 3.80
N PHE A 22 14.57 -0.92 3.21
CA PHE A 22 13.50 -1.81 2.77
C PHE A 22 12.63 -2.29 3.94
N GLU A 23 13.24 -2.54 5.09
CA GLU A 23 12.58 -2.96 6.33
C GLU A 23 11.76 -1.82 6.97
N ALA A 24 12.18 -0.56 6.78
CA ALA A 24 11.42 0.61 7.23
C ALA A 24 10.26 0.95 6.28
N ALA A 25 10.39 0.63 5.00
CA ALA A 25 9.40 0.94 3.97
C ALA A 25 8.20 -0.03 3.98
N VAL A 26 8.38 -1.28 4.41
CA VAL A 26 7.33 -2.30 4.37
C VAL A 26 7.40 -3.29 5.54
N SER A 27 6.23 -3.66 6.08
CA SER A 27 6.09 -4.75 7.05
C SER A 27 5.71 -6.05 6.33
N TRP A 28 6.71 -6.87 5.99
CA TRP A 28 6.49 -8.16 5.34
C TRP A 28 5.65 -9.15 6.17
N PRO A 29 5.86 -9.30 7.50
CA PRO A 29 5.04 -10.22 8.28
C PRO A 29 3.56 -9.86 8.27
N PHE A 30 3.22 -8.56 8.14
CA PHE A 30 1.83 -8.13 7.98
C PHE A 30 1.27 -8.56 6.61
N GLY A 31 2.03 -8.36 5.53
CA GLY A 31 1.65 -8.82 4.20
C GLY A 31 1.42 -10.33 4.16
N GLU A 32 2.37 -11.11 4.67
CA GLU A 32 2.26 -12.58 4.80
C GLU A 32 0.99 -12.95 5.57
N ALA A 33 0.77 -12.35 6.74
CA ALA A 33 -0.43 -12.63 7.53
C ALA A 33 -1.75 -12.29 6.79
N ILE A 34 -1.81 -11.21 6.01
CA ILE A 34 -3.02 -10.85 5.26
C ILE A 34 -3.25 -11.79 4.08
N PHE A 35 -2.19 -12.16 3.35
CA PHE A 35 -2.31 -13.05 2.19
C PHE A 35 -2.52 -14.52 2.56
N ASP A 36 -2.16 -14.92 3.78
CA ASP A 36 -2.37 -16.28 4.29
C ASP A 36 -3.74 -16.48 4.97
N ILE A 37 -4.60 -15.44 5.03
CA ILE A 37 -5.96 -15.58 5.55
C ILE A 37 -6.82 -16.39 4.57
N GLU A 38 -7.35 -17.52 5.02
CA GLU A 38 -8.21 -18.42 4.23
C GLU A 38 -9.73 -18.10 4.36
N TYR A 39 -10.09 -17.02 5.04
CA TYR A 39 -11.48 -16.64 5.30
C TYR A 39 -11.71 -15.14 5.14
N ASP A 40 -12.93 -14.73 4.78
CA ASP A 40 -13.22 -13.33 4.58
C ASP A 40 -13.35 -12.56 5.91
N VAL A 41 -12.66 -11.43 6.02
CA VAL A 41 -12.82 -10.48 7.12
C VAL A 41 -13.77 -9.36 6.68
N MET A 42 -15.04 -9.48 7.05
CA MET A 42 -16.10 -8.54 6.67
C MET A 42 -16.59 -7.72 7.88
N SER A 43 -16.82 -6.43 7.67
CA SER A 43 -17.35 -5.52 8.69
C SER A 43 -18.73 -4.98 8.29
N ASP A 44 -19.68 -4.97 9.24
CA ASP A 44 -20.97 -4.31 9.04
C ASP A 44 -20.87 -2.80 9.31
N THR A 45 -21.12 -2.00 8.26
CA THR A 45 -21.12 -0.53 8.33
C THR A 45 -22.51 0.07 8.48
N THR A 46 -23.55 -0.75 8.69
CA THR A 46 -24.94 -0.32 8.80
C THR A 46 -25.13 0.73 9.90
N LYS A 47 -24.46 0.58 11.05
CA LYS A 47 -24.54 1.57 12.12
C LYS A 47 -24.05 2.95 11.65
N SER A 48 -22.89 3.04 11.02
CA SER A 48 -22.36 4.31 10.52
C SER A 48 -23.32 4.97 9.53
N ARG A 49 -23.87 4.18 8.59
CA ARG A 49 -24.84 4.67 7.59
C ARG A 49 -26.14 5.17 8.23
N ARG A 50 -26.68 4.45 9.21
CA ARG A 50 -27.88 4.85 9.96
C ARG A 50 -27.69 6.15 10.75
N TYR A 51 -26.47 6.51 11.09
CA TYR A 51 -26.12 7.71 11.83
C TYR A 51 -25.53 8.81 10.93
N GLY A 52 -25.75 8.72 9.63
CA GLY A 52 -25.48 9.81 8.68
C GLY A 52 -24.13 9.76 7.97
N PHE A 53 -23.27 8.77 8.27
CA PHE A 53 -22.03 8.57 7.51
C PHE A 53 -22.29 7.72 6.27
N LEU A 54 -22.51 8.39 5.13
CA LEU A 54 -22.86 7.77 3.85
C LEU A 54 -21.69 7.70 2.86
N GLU A 55 -20.52 8.20 3.23
CA GLU A 55 -19.34 8.12 2.38
C GLU A 55 -18.88 6.67 2.20
N TRP A 56 -18.43 6.37 0.99
CA TRP A 56 -17.85 5.09 0.62
C TRP A 56 -16.80 5.34 -0.48
N ALA A 57 -15.95 4.35 -0.71
CA ALA A 57 -15.01 4.35 -1.81
C ALA A 57 -15.17 3.07 -2.60
N ASP A 58 -15.06 3.17 -3.92
CA ASP A 58 -14.76 1.99 -4.73
C ASP A 58 -13.34 1.53 -4.41
N THR A 59 -13.19 0.26 -4.00
CA THR A 59 -11.91 -0.27 -3.51
C THR A 59 -10.86 -0.29 -4.61
N GLU A 60 -11.24 -0.63 -5.84
CA GLU A 60 -10.32 -0.71 -6.98
C GLU A 60 -9.83 0.68 -7.36
N GLU A 61 -10.75 1.64 -7.52
CA GLU A 61 -10.39 3.04 -7.78
C GLU A 61 -9.52 3.62 -6.65
N MET A 62 -9.84 3.30 -5.40
CA MET A 62 -9.06 3.73 -4.24
C MET A 62 -7.63 3.19 -4.31
N LEU A 63 -7.42 1.92 -4.66
CA LEU A 63 -6.09 1.32 -4.80
C LEU A 63 -5.26 2.04 -5.86
N PHE A 64 -5.81 2.29 -7.05
CA PHE A 64 -5.09 3.03 -8.11
C PHE A 64 -4.77 4.47 -7.72
N ARG A 65 -5.70 5.13 -7.02
CA ARG A 65 -5.47 6.47 -6.48
C ARG A 65 -4.33 6.47 -5.46
N LEU A 66 -4.27 5.47 -4.57
CA LEU A 66 -3.18 5.32 -3.59
C LEU A 66 -1.82 5.08 -4.27
N PHE A 67 -1.76 4.22 -5.29
CA PHE A 67 -0.52 4.04 -6.07
C PHE A 67 -0.05 5.35 -6.71
N THR A 68 -0.97 6.11 -7.31
CA THR A 68 -0.68 7.43 -7.88
C THR A 68 -0.17 8.41 -6.82
N GLN A 69 -0.74 8.38 -5.61
CA GLN A 69 -0.26 9.20 -4.49
C GLN A 69 1.14 8.80 -4.05
N PHE A 70 1.45 7.51 -3.92
CA PHE A 70 2.78 7.03 -3.56
C PHE A 70 3.84 7.39 -4.60
N GLN A 71 3.49 7.38 -5.89
CA GLN A 71 4.37 7.88 -6.95
C GLN A 71 4.64 9.38 -6.81
N LYS A 72 3.60 10.19 -6.58
CA LYS A 72 3.75 11.65 -6.35
C LYS A 72 4.62 11.96 -5.13
N MET A 73 4.50 11.15 -4.08
CA MET A 73 5.31 11.26 -2.87
C MET A 73 6.73 10.69 -3.05
N ARG A 74 7.02 10.04 -4.18
CA ARG A 74 8.27 9.32 -4.46
C ARG A 74 8.57 8.20 -3.46
N PHE A 75 7.52 7.55 -2.95
CA PHE A 75 7.64 6.30 -2.19
C PHE A 75 7.93 5.12 -3.10
N ILE A 76 7.34 5.11 -4.31
CA ILE A 76 7.56 4.09 -5.33
C ILE A 76 7.89 4.75 -6.68
N PRO A 77 8.53 4.04 -7.62
CA PRO A 77 8.78 4.57 -8.96
C PRO A 77 7.48 4.90 -9.70
N ALA A 78 7.52 5.96 -10.52
CA ALA A 78 6.49 6.20 -11.52
C ALA A 78 6.47 5.07 -12.55
N LEU A 79 5.27 4.70 -13.02
CA LEU A 79 5.14 3.83 -14.18
C LEU A 79 5.75 4.56 -15.37
N ARG A 80 6.67 3.90 -16.09
CA ARG A 80 7.13 4.38 -17.39
C ARG A 80 6.02 4.10 -18.40
N GLU A 81 5.75 5.07 -19.28
CA GLU A 81 5.06 4.80 -20.54
C GLU A 81 5.93 3.95 -21.46
#